data_AF-D3Q030-F1
#
_entry.id   AF-D3Q030-F1
#
_cell.length_a   1.000
_cell.length_b   1.000
_cell.length_c   1.000
_cell.angle_alpha   90.00
_cell.angle_beta   90.00
_cell.angle_gamma   90.00
#
_symmetry.space_group_name_H-M   'P 1'
#
loop_
_entity.id
_entity.type
_entity.pdbx_description
1 polymer ?
#
loop_
_entity_poly.entity_id
_entity_poly.type
_entity_poly.pdbx_seq_one_letter_code
_entity_poly.pdbx_strand_id
1 'polypeptide(L)'
;MTTTTRTPRSIDETITATITKDGNSGWACVVLPGSAQRFGTGKAVKVAGTADGHPFEATMLPIGGGTHMLPLRAALRKTAGKDVGDEITIRLRQRFS
;
A
#
# COMPACT_ATOMS: atom_id res chain seq x y z
N MET A 1 -12.23 20.87 18.29
CA MET A 1 -11.93 19.43 18.15
C MET A 1 -12.52 18.98 16.82
N THR A 2 -11.74 18.96 15.75
CA THR A 2 -12.21 18.57 14.41
C THR A 2 -12.09 17.05 14.26
N THR A 3 -13.19 16.35 14.51
CA THR A 3 -13.35 14.94 14.14
C THR A 3 -13.48 14.85 12.62
N THR A 4 -12.37 14.64 11.91
CA THR A 4 -12.39 14.43 10.46
C THR A 4 -13.06 13.08 10.17
N THR A 5 -14.31 13.12 9.74
CA THR A 5 -15.04 11.94 9.21
C THR A 5 -14.32 11.44 7.97
N ARG A 6 -13.54 10.36 8.12
CA ARG A 6 -12.68 9.81 7.08
C ARG A 6 -13.52 9.12 6.01
N THR A 7 -13.93 9.86 4.97
CA THR A 7 -14.84 9.35 3.93
C THR A 7 -14.10 8.33 3.05
N PRO A 8 -14.58 7.07 2.95
CA PRO A 8 -14.02 6.11 2.02
C PRO A 8 -14.31 6.56 0.59
N ARG A 9 -13.25 6.82 -0.20
CA ARG A 9 -13.34 7.03 -1.64
C ARG A 9 -13.07 5.72 -2.36
N SER A 10 -13.96 5.32 -3.24
CA SER A 10 -13.74 4.19 -4.15
C SER A 10 -12.68 4.58 -5.18
N ILE A 11 -11.71 3.69 -5.40
CA ILE A 11 -10.65 3.82 -6.40
C ILE A 11 -10.51 2.47 -7.11
N ASP A 12 -10.13 2.43 -8.39
CA ASP A 12 -9.73 1.18 -9.06
C ASP A 12 -8.35 1.40 -9.64
N GLU A 13 -7.34 1.22 -8.80
CA GLU A 13 -5.94 1.42 -9.19
C GLU A 13 -5.20 0.10 -9.05
N THR A 14 -4.57 -0.36 -10.13
CA THR A 14 -3.72 -1.55 -10.08
C THR A 14 -2.27 -1.12 -10.16
N ILE A 15 -1.48 -1.57 -9.19
CA ILE A 15 -0.05 -1.32 -9.10
C ILE A 15 0.65 -2.67 -9.00
N THR A 16 1.62 -2.88 -9.87
CA THR A 16 2.51 -4.03 -9.80
C THR A 16 3.85 -3.56 -9.27
N ALA A 17 4.35 -4.20 -8.22
CA ALA A 17 5.60 -3.83 -7.59
C ALA A 17 6.31 -5.05 -7.01
N THR A 18 7.64 -5.00 -6.96
CA THR A 18 8.44 -6.04 -6.32
C THR A 18 8.43 -5.86 -4.81
N ILE A 19 8.22 -6.95 -4.08
CA ILE A 19 8.33 -6.97 -2.62
C ILE A 19 9.79 -6.79 -2.24
N THR A 20 10.12 -5.71 -1.55
CA THR A 20 11.45 -5.42 -1.04
C THR A 20 11.44 -5.45 0.48
N LYS A 21 12.59 -5.77 1.06
CA LYS A 21 12.77 -5.67 2.51
C LYS A 21 13.26 -4.27 2.83
N ASP A 22 12.53 -3.56 3.69
CA ASP A 22 12.99 -2.27 4.19
C ASP A 22 14.31 -2.45 4.95
N GLY A 23 15.33 -1.70 4.56
CA GLY A 23 16.67 -1.81 5.14
C GLY A 23 16.74 -1.35 6.60
N ASN A 24 15.81 -0.47 7.02
CA ASN A 24 15.78 0.08 8.37
C ASN A 24 14.97 -0.79 9.34
N SER A 25 13.76 -1.19 8.94
CA SER A 25 12.81 -1.89 9.80
C SER A 25 12.84 -3.41 9.61
N GLY A 26 13.40 -3.89 8.49
CA GLY A 26 13.39 -5.32 8.12
C GLY A 26 12.03 -5.85 7.68
N TRP A 27 11.02 -4.99 7.52
CA TRP A 27 9.68 -5.37 7.08
C TRP A 27 9.65 -5.56 5.57
N ALA A 28 8.89 -6.54 5.10
CA ALA A 28 8.60 -6.67 3.67
C ALA A 28 7.58 -5.61 3.27
N CYS A 29 7.92 -4.80 2.29
CA CYS A 29 7.14 -3.67 1.81
C CYS A 29 7.19 -3.63 0.29
N VAL A 30 6.29 -2.88 -0.31
CA VAL A 30 6.42 -2.47 -1.71
C VAL A 30 6.53 -0.96 -1.78
N VAL A 31 7.35 -0.47 -2.72
CA VAL A 31 7.59 0.95 -2.92
C VAL A 31 6.79 1.41 -4.14
N LEU A 32 5.96 2.43 -3.95
CA LEU A 32 5.10 2.98 -4.99
C LEU A 32 5.56 4.41 -5.33
N PRO A 33 6.45 4.59 -6.33
CA PRO A 33 6.88 5.91 -6.76
C PRO A 33 5.71 6.70 -7.38
N GLY A 34 5.66 8.01 -7.14
CA GLY A 34 4.62 8.89 -7.71
C GLY A 34 3.20 8.69 -7.13
N SER A 35 3.05 7.78 -6.16
CA SER A 35 1.77 7.52 -5.49
C SER A 35 1.19 8.77 -4.82
N ALA A 36 2.02 9.68 -4.31
CA ALA A 36 1.51 10.92 -3.73
C ALA A 36 0.75 11.80 -4.72
N GLN A 37 1.16 11.80 -5.99
CA GLN A 37 0.46 12.53 -7.05
C GLN A 37 -0.86 11.83 -7.41
N ARG A 38 -0.85 10.50 -7.50
CA ARG A 38 -2.05 9.67 -7.78
C ARG A 38 -3.10 9.80 -6.68
N PHE A 39 -2.65 9.86 -5.44
CA PHE A 39 -3.48 10.02 -4.26
C PHE A 39 -3.77 11.50 -3.90
N GLY A 40 -3.13 12.45 -4.56
CA GLY A 40 -3.21 13.88 -4.22
C GLY A 40 -2.78 14.21 -2.78
N THR A 41 -1.99 13.35 -2.14
CA THR A 41 -1.50 13.55 -0.78
C THR A 41 -0.16 12.87 -0.56
N GLY A 42 0.76 13.55 0.13
CA GLY A 42 2.04 12.99 0.58
C GLY A 42 2.02 12.53 2.04
N LYS A 43 0.83 12.29 2.61
CA LYS A 43 0.64 11.84 4.00
C LYS A 43 0.31 10.36 4.05
N ALA A 44 0.31 9.76 5.25
CA ALA A 44 -0.12 8.38 5.42
C ALA A 44 -1.56 8.17 4.92
N VAL A 45 -1.76 7.17 4.07
CA VAL A 45 -3.05 6.88 3.44
C VAL A 45 -3.46 5.46 3.78
N LYS A 46 -4.62 5.30 4.44
CA LYS A 46 -5.19 3.96 4.62
C LYS A 46 -5.88 3.52 3.33
N VAL A 47 -5.57 2.33 2.86
CA VAL A 47 -6.16 1.72 1.67
C VAL A 47 -6.69 0.32 1.96
N ALA A 48 -7.69 -0.08 1.19
CA ALA A 48 -8.18 -1.44 1.12
C ALA A 48 -8.25 -1.89 -0.34
N GLY A 49 -7.98 -3.16 -0.57
CA GLY A 49 -7.86 -3.69 -1.91
C GLY A 49 -7.61 -5.19 -1.91
N THR A 50 -7.03 -5.67 -3.00
CA THR A 50 -6.59 -7.06 -3.14
C THR A 50 -5.13 -7.11 -3.59
N ALA A 51 -4.31 -7.99 -3.02
CA ALA A 51 -2.95 -8.27 -3.46
C ALA A 51 -2.91 -9.69 -4.04
N ASP A 52 -2.60 -9.84 -5.33
CA ASP A 52 -2.72 -11.10 -6.08
C ASP A 52 -4.07 -11.80 -5.85
N GLY A 53 -5.15 -11.02 -5.87
CA GLY A 53 -6.52 -11.50 -5.64
C GLY A 53 -6.93 -11.65 -4.16
N HIS A 54 -6.01 -11.48 -3.21
CA HIS A 54 -6.28 -11.64 -1.78
C HIS A 54 -6.66 -10.33 -1.11
N PRO A 55 -7.80 -10.22 -0.42
CA PRO A 55 -8.23 -8.98 0.21
C PRO A 55 -7.24 -8.55 1.30
N PHE A 56 -6.94 -7.25 1.35
CA PHE A 56 -6.09 -6.67 2.36
C PHE A 56 -6.51 -5.26 2.75
N GLU A 57 -6.14 -4.87 3.96
CA GLU A 57 -6.18 -3.49 4.44
C GLU A 57 -4.82 -3.11 5.01
N ALA A 58 -4.27 -2.01 4.54
CA ALA A 58 -2.98 -1.51 5.01
C ALA A 58 -2.87 0.00 4.87
N THR A 59 -1.92 0.57 5.61
CA THR A 59 -1.64 2.00 5.56
C THR A 59 -0.34 2.22 4.78
N MET A 60 -0.45 2.94 3.67
CA MET A 60 0.69 3.43 2.92
C MET A 60 1.37 4.55 3.70
N LEU A 61 2.66 4.40 3.93
CA LEU A 61 3.49 5.36 4.67
C LEU A 61 4.33 6.17 3.68
N PRO A 62 4.30 7.51 3.74
CA PRO A 62 5.17 8.33 2.89
C PRO A 62 6.61 8.17 3.32
N ILE A 63 7.49 7.85 2.37
CA ILE A 63 8.95 7.73 2.60
C ILE A 63 9.74 8.92 2.04
N GLY A 64 9.03 9.95 1.56
CA GLY A 64 9.63 11.14 0.94
C GLY A 64 9.59 11.10 -0.58
N GLY A 65 9.84 12.26 -1.23
CA GLY A 65 9.89 12.37 -2.69
C GLY A 65 8.59 12.07 -3.43
N GLY A 66 7.43 12.09 -2.75
CA GLY A 66 6.15 11.71 -3.34
C GLY A 66 5.94 10.19 -3.45
N THR A 67 6.78 9.40 -2.79
CA THR A 67 6.74 7.95 -2.77
C THR A 67 6.11 7.44 -1.48
N HIS A 68 5.28 6.41 -1.60
CA HIS A 68 4.74 5.68 -0.47
C HIS A 68 5.31 4.28 -0.42
N MET A 69 5.47 3.80 0.80
CA MET A 69 5.80 2.43 1.12
C MET A 69 4.54 1.76 1.68
N LEU A 70 4.17 0.61 1.11
CA LEU A 70 3.08 -0.21 1.61
C LEU A 70 3.66 -1.44 2.31
N PRO A 71 3.57 -1.53 3.65
CA PRO A 71 4.03 -2.69 4.38
C PRO A 71 3.12 -3.90 4.10
N LEU A 72 3.73 -5.02 3.73
CA LEU A 72 3.06 -6.28 3.48
C LEU A 72 3.20 -7.23 4.68
N ARG A 73 2.09 -7.46 5.36
CA ARG A 73 2.01 -8.39 6.49
C ARG A 73 2.44 -9.78 6.04
N ALA A 74 3.14 -10.51 6.91
CA ALA A 74 3.58 -11.88 6.64
C ALA A 74 2.41 -12.81 6.29
N ALA A 75 1.24 -12.62 6.92
CA ALA A 75 0.04 -13.38 6.58
C ALA A 75 -0.40 -13.16 5.13
N LEU A 76 -0.48 -11.91 4.67
CA LEU A 76 -0.86 -11.59 3.28
C LEU A 76 0.13 -12.17 2.27
N ARG A 77 1.43 -12.05 2.53
CA ARG A 77 2.49 -12.65 1.70
C ARG A 77 2.35 -14.16 1.59
N LYS A 78 2.14 -14.84 2.72
CA LYS A 78 1.90 -16.28 2.76
C LYS A 78 0.64 -16.67 1.99
N THR A 79 -0.46 -15.92 2.13
CA THR A 79 -1.70 -16.20 1.41
C THR A 79 -1.55 -15.95 -0.09
N ALA A 80 -0.86 -14.88 -0.49
CA ALA A 80 -0.54 -14.60 -1.88
C ALA A 80 0.49 -15.58 -2.48
N GLY A 81 1.22 -16.33 -1.65
CA GLY A 81 2.32 -17.18 -2.09
C GLY A 81 3.52 -16.38 -2.64
N LYS A 82 3.74 -15.17 -2.11
CA LYS A 82 4.77 -14.21 -2.57
C LYS A 82 5.64 -13.79 -1.40
N ASP A 83 6.95 -13.70 -1.60
CA ASP A 83 7.89 -13.19 -0.59
C ASP A 83 8.83 -12.11 -1.15
N VAL A 84 9.83 -11.69 -0.37
CA VAL A 84 10.78 -10.66 -0.77
C VAL A 84 11.52 -11.10 -2.03
N GLY A 85 11.52 -10.24 -3.05
CA GLY A 85 12.06 -10.54 -4.38
C GLY A 85 10.98 -10.90 -5.40
N ASP A 86 9.79 -11.31 -4.97
CA ASP A 86 8.69 -11.60 -5.87
C ASP A 86 7.93 -10.33 -6.28
N GLU A 87 7.35 -10.38 -7.46
CA GLU A 87 6.41 -9.38 -7.94
C GLU A 87 5.00 -9.66 -7.42
N ILE A 88 4.36 -8.62 -6.85
CA ILE A 88 2.99 -8.67 -6.34
C ILE A 88 2.15 -7.61 -7.05
N THR A 89 0.93 -8.00 -7.42
CA THR A 89 -0.04 -7.11 -8.06
C THR A 89 -1.07 -6.64 -7.03
N ILE A 90 -1.04 -5.36 -6.70
CA ILE A 90 -1.90 -4.72 -5.72
C ILE A 90 -2.97 -3.92 -6.43
N ARG A 91 -4.22 -4.32 -6.24
CA ARG A 91 -5.39 -3.61 -6.74
C ARG A 91 -6.09 -2.88 -5.60
N LEU A 92 -5.94 -1.57 -5.57
CA LEU A 92 -6.59 -0.69 -4.62
C LEU A 92 -8.03 -0.47 -5.03
N ARG A 93 -8.95 -0.71 -4.08
CA ARG A 93 -10.40 -0.63 -4.24
C ARG A 93 -10.99 0.55 -3.49
N GLN A 94 -10.41 0.85 -2.34
CA GLN A 94 -10.88 1.92 -1.46
C GLN A 94 -9.69 2.64 -0.83
N ARG A 95 -9.86 3.95 -0.68
CA ARG A 95 -8.95 4.81 0.05
C ARG A 95 -9.73 5.52 1.14
N PHE A 96 -9.20 5.50 2.36
CA PHE A 96 -9.75 6.26 3.48
C PHE A 96 -8.92 7.52 3.66
N SER A 97 -9.54 8.67 3.37
CA SER A 97 -8.90 9.99 3.39
C SER A 97 -9.45 10.87 4.49
#